data_AF-A0A836QPS1-F1
#
_entry.id   AF-A0A836QPS1-F1
#
_cell.length_a   1.000
_cell.length_b   1.000
_cell.length_c   1.000
_cell.angle_alpha   90.00
_cell.angle_beta   90.00
_cell.angle_gamma   90.00
#
_symmetry.space_group_name_H-M   'P 1'
#
loop_
_entity.id
_entity.type
_entity.pdbx_description
1 polymer ?
#
loop_
_entity_poly.entity_id
_entity_poly.type
_entity_poly.pdbx_seq_one_letter_code
_entity_poly.pdbx_strand_id
1 'polypeptide(L)' 'MNNKLPITKFPVTRWWWIRHAPVTSNQGRLYGNSDMPAEIDSPKEFSALARLLPENAICVHSSLQRSKQTLDAIVGAG' A
#
# COMPACT_ATOMS: atom_id res chain seq x y z
N MET A 1 9.81 13.01 15.74
CA MET A 1 9.86 11.61 15.24
C MET A 1 8.52 11.00 15.58
N ASN A 2 7.67 10.74 14.59
CA ASN A 2 6.23 10.59 14.82
C ASN A 2 5.85 9.33 15.62
N ASN A 3 5.00 9.58 16.62
CA ASN A 3 4.60 8.77 17.78
C ASN A 3 3.74 7.52 17.48
N LYS A 4 3.70 7.00 16.24
CA LYS A 4 2.74 5.93 15.88
C LYS A 4 3.11 4.53 16.37
N LEU A 5 4.36 4.31 16.79
CA LEU A 5 4.83 3.00 17.24
C LEU A 5 5.15 3.00 18.74
N PRO A 6 4.64 2.03 19.52
CA PRO A 6 4.95 1.94 20.93
C PRO A 6 6.40 1.48 21.13
N ILE A 7 7.08 2.06 22.14
CA ILE A 7 8.42 1.65 22.56
C ILE A 7 8.31 0.26 23.21
N THR A 8 9.11 -0.68 22.73
CA THR A 8 9.15 -2.06 23.24
C THR A 8 10.46 -2.34 23.96
N LYS A 9 10.42 -3.18 24.99
CA LYS A 9 11.60 -3.60 25.77
C LYS A 9 12.63 -4.37 24.94
N PHE A 10 12.16 -5.07 23.89
CA PHE A 10 12.98 -5.84 22.95
C PHE A 10 12.71 -5.37 21.52
N PRO A 11 13.62 -5.61 20.56
CA PRO A 11 13.35 -5.37 19.15
C PRO A 11 12.11 -6.15 18.69
N VAL A 12 11.19 -5.47 18.00
CA VAL A 12 9.97 -6.07 17.45
C VAL A 12 9.86 -5.71 15.98
N THR A 13 9.72 -6.73 15.13
CA THR A 13 9.35 -6.54 13.72
C THR A 13 7.83 -6.47 13.62
N ARG A 14 7.31 -5.39 13.04
CA ARG A 14 5.87 -5.20 12.81
C ARG A 14 5.59 -5.22 11.32
N TRP A 15 4.51 -5.90 10.93
CA TRP A 15 4.08 -6.03 9.54
C TRP A 15 2.75 -5.33 9.34
N TRP A 16 2.66 -4.55 8.27
CA TRP A 16 1.40 -4.04 7.75
C TRP A 16 1.18 -4.67 6.39
N TRP A 17 0.12 -5.45 6.27
CA TRP A 17 -0.25 -6.11 5.02
C TRP A 17 -1.30 -5.25 4.32
N ILE A 18 -0.90 -4.62 3.23
CA ILE A 18 -1.77 -3.79 2.40
C ILE A 18 -2.17 -4.62 1.18
N ARG A 19 -3.48 -4.72 0.93
CA ARG A 19 -3.98 -5.22 -0.34
C ARG A 19 -3.87 -4.11 -1.39
N HIS A 20 -3.40 -4.43 -2.59
CA HIS A 20 -3.38 -3.48 -3.70
C HIS A 20 -4.80 -2.93 -3.98
N ALA A 21 -4.89 -1.70 -4.48
CA ALA A 21 -6.13 -1.08 -4.90
C ALA A 21 -6.82 -1.90 -6.01
N PRO A 22 -8.14 -1.74 -6.20
CA PRO A 22 -8.90 -2.54 -7.15
C PRO A 22 -8.31 -2.51 -8.57
N VAL A 23 -8.56 -3.58 -9.32
CA VAL A 23 -8.29 -3.66 -10.76
C VAL A 23 -9.66 -3.84 -11.42
N THR A 24 -10.14 -2.84 -12.15
CA THR A 24 -11.48 -2.90 -12.79
C THR A 24 -11.42 -3.00 -14.30
N SER A 25 -10.28 -2.66 -14.89
CA SER A 25 -9.98 -2.79 -16.32
C SER A 25 -9.91 -4.25 -16.85
N ASN A 26 -10.08 -5.25 -15.98
CA ASN A 26 -10.01 -6.67 -16.32
C ASN A 26 -11.30 -7.24 -16.95
N GLN A 27 -12.38 -6.46 -17.10
CA GLN A 27 -13.66 -6.90 -17.66
C GLN A 27 -14.23 -8.15 -16.95
N GLY A 28 -14.04 -8.24 -15.63
CA GLY A 28 -14.50 -9.39 -14.84
C GLY A 28 -13.69 -10.67 -15.02
N ARG A 29 -12.54 -10.62 -15.71
CA ARG A 29 -11.66 -11.78 -15.92
C ARG A 29 -10.68 -11.98 -14.78
N LEU A 30 -10.30 -13.24 -14.53
CA LEU A 30 -9.18 -13.57 -13.65
C LEU A 30 -7.87 -13.06 -14.28
N TYR A 31 -7.08 -12.30 -13.53
CA TYR A 31 -5.85 -11.70 -14.05
C TYR A 31 -4.56 -12.28 -13.46
N GLY A 32 -4.56 -12.90 -12.27
CA GLY A 32 -3.40 -13.62 -11.74
C GLY A 32 -2.08 -12.84 -11.83
N ASN A 33 -1.12 -13.36 -12.60
CA ASN A 33 0.19 -12.74 -12.87
C ASN A 33 0.20 -11.76 -14.07
N SER A 34 -0.95 -11.47 -14.68
CA SER A 34 -1.07 -10.44 -15.70
C SER A 34 -0.85 -9.07 -15.07
N ASP A 35 -0.12 -8.22 -15.77
CA ASP A 35 0.32 -6.93 -15.24
C ASP A 35 -0.72 -5.83 -15.49
N MET A 36 -1.85 -5.94 -14.79
CA MET A 36 -2.97 -5.01 -14.91
C MET A 36 -2.81 -3.81 -13.96
N PRO A 37 -3.25 -2.59 -14.38
CA PRO A 37 -3.21 -1.40 -13.52
C PRO A 37 -4.18 -1.47 -12.35
N ALA A 38 -3.77 -0.87 -11.24
CA ALA A 38 -4.66 -0.54 -10.14
C ALA A 38 -5.41 0.78 -10.44
N GLU A 39 -6.65 0.89 -9.97
CA GLU A 39 -7.39 2.15 -9.91
C GLU A 39 -6.81 3.03 -8.79
N ILE A 40 -6.31 4.21 -9.13
CA ILE A 40 -5.61 5.12 -8.20
C ILE A 40 -6.22 6.53 -8.15
N ASP A 41 -7.40 6.72 -8.72
CA ASP A 41 -8.15 7.98 -8.80
C ASP A 41 -8.90 8.33 -7.50
N SER A 42 -8.50 7.72 -6.39
CA SER A 42 -9.18 7.78 -5.08
C SER A 42 -8.25 8.40 -4.01
N PRO A 43 -7.93 9.71 -4.10
CA PRO A 43 -6.90 10.33 -3.25
C PRO A 43 -7.25 10.38 -1.76
N LYS A 44 -8.54 10.34 -1.40
CA LYS A 44 -8.97 10.39 0.01
C LYS A 44 -8.64 9.09 0.75
N GLU A 45 -8.84 7.97 0.08
CA GLU A 45 -8.58 6.61 0.56
C GLU A 45 -7.08 6.43 0.80
N PHE A 46 -6.25 6.84 -0.15
CA PHE A 46 -4.79 6.77 -0.01
C PHE A 46 -4.28 7.69 1.11
N SER A 47 -4.80 8.91 1.19
CA SER A 47 -4.46 9.83 2.29
C SER A 47 -4.87 9.29 3.67
N ALA A 48 -5.99 8.56 3.75
CA ALA A 48 -6.40 7.89 4.98
C ALA A 48 -5.45 6.74 5.35
N LEU A 49 -5.03 5.92 4.38
CA LEU A 49 -4.05 4.85 4.60
C LEU A 49 -2.70 5.41 5.04
N ALA A 50 -2.17 6.42 4.35
CA ALA A 50 -0.96 7.15 4.71
C ALA A 50 -0.96 7.60 6.18
N ARG A 51 -2.07 8.20 6.64
CA ARG A 51 -2.23 8.60 8.04
C ARG A 51 -2.22 7.45 9.04
N LEU A 52 -2.57 6.23 8.65
CA LEU A 52 -2.56 5.06 9.54
C LEU A 52 -1.20 4.34 9.55
N LEU A 53 -0.42 4.47 8.49
CA LEU A 53 0.84 3.75 8.32
C LEU A 53 2.02 4.46 8.99
N PRO A 54 3.07 3.72 9.38
CA PRO A 54 4.34 4.29 9.84
C PRO A 54 5.07 5.01 8.69
N GLU A 55 5.66 6.17 8.98
CA GLU A 55 6.30 7.03 7.98
C GLU A 55 7.64 6.49 7.46
N ASN A 56 8.41 5.80 8.29
CA ASN A 56 9.76 5.33 7.95
C ASN A 56 9.83 3.80 7.84
N ALA A 57 8.78 3.18 7.29
CA ALA A 57 8.75 1.74 7.08
C ALA A 57 9.49 1.31 5.81
N ILE A 58 10.13 0.14 5.88
CA ILE A 58 10.58 -0.58 4.70
C ILE A 58 9.34 -1.04 3.94
N CYS A 59 9.21 -0.60 2.68
CA CYS A 59 8.09 -0.97 1.83
C CYS A 59 8.50 -2.10 0.89
N VAL A 60 7.68 -3.15 0.81
CA VAL A 60 7.90 -4.32 -0.05
C VAL A 60 6.62 -4.57 -0.84
N HIS A 61 6.75 -4.77 -2.15
CA HIS A 61 5.65 -5.11 -3.04
C HIS A 61 6.09 -6.18 -4.05
N SER A 62 5.14 -6.86 -4.68
CA SER A 62 5.43 -7.76 -5.81
C SER A 62 5.84 -6.97 -7.05
N SER A 63 6.40 -7.64 -8.07
CA SER A 63 6.81 -7.00 -9.33
C SER A 63 5.65 -6.50 -10.21
N LEU A 64 4.40 -6.67 -9.78
CA LEU A 64 3.22 -6.32 -10.57
C LEU A 64 2.80 -4.87 -10.32
N GLN A 65 2.49 -4.15 -11.39
CA GLN A 65 2.22 -2.71 -11.40
C GLN A 65 1.12 -2.32 -10.42
N ARG A 66 0.06 -3.13 -10.25
CA ARG A 66 -1.01 -2.84 -9.28
C ARG A 66 -0.51 -2.67 -7.84
N SER A 67 0.46 -3.48 -7.41
CA SER A 67 1.03 -3.38 -6.06
C SER A 67 1.92 -2.14 -5.96
N LYS A 68 2.72 -1.87 -7.00
CA LYS A 68 3.57 -0.69 -7.06
C LYS A 68 2.77 0.61 -7.10
N GLN A 69 1.79 0.72 -7.99
CA GLN A 69 0.92 1.89 -8.15
C GLN A 69 0.14 2.20 -6.87
N THR A 70 -0.32 1.17 -6.16
CA THR A 70 -0.97 1.35 -4.85
C THR A 70 0.01 1.93 -3.83
N LEU A 71 1.23 1.39 -3.74
CA LEU A 71 2.24 1.92 -2.84
C LEU A 71 2.60 3.37 -3.19
N ASP A 72 2.85 3.66 -4.47
CA ASP A 72 3.17 5.00 -4.94
C ASP A 72 2.04 6.00 -4.63
N ALA A 73 0.78 5.59 -4.77
CA ALA A 73 -0.39 6.41 -4.44
C ALA A 73 -0.51 6.68 -2.92
N ILE A 74 -0.21 5.69 -2.07
CA ILE A 74 -0.18 5.86 -0.61
C ILE A 74 0.95 6.82 -0.22
N VAL A 75 2.18 6.57 -0.69
CA VAL A 75 3.35 7.39 -0.37
C VAL A 75 3.18 8.83 -0.89
N GLY A 76 2.64 9.00 -2.10
CA GLY A 76 2.36 10.31 -2.67
C GLY A 76 1.27 11.09 -1.92
N ALA A 77 0.44 10.41 -1.10
CA ALA A 77 -0.65 11.02 -0.36
C ALA A 77 -0.31 11.39 1.11
N GLY A 78 0.87 11.00 1.63
CA GLY A 78 1.33 11.40 2.97
C GLY A 78 2.38 10.48 3.60
#